data_AF-A0A0K1PU94-F1
#
_entry.id   AF-A0A0K1PU94-F1
#
_cell.length_a   1.000
_cell.length_b   1.000
_cell.length_c   1.000
_cell.angle_alpha   90.00
_cell.angle_beta   90.00
_cell.angle_gamma   90.00
#
_symmetry.space_group_name_H-M   'P 1'
#
loop_
_entity.id
_entity.type
_entity.pdbx_description
1 polymer ?
#
loop_
_entity_poly.entity_id
_entity_poly.type
_entity_poly.pdbx_seq_one_letter_code
_entity_poly.pdbx_strand_id
1 'polypeptide(L)'
;MGAAPSHLAARAWNADTPVMTAHREEGEFTIRIELGAEFGEDYEGDDDGNAWLERWQSTVRPRVVRAVFDALRSDPAFTAIPVTRGRSPDENLDIEVRFVGR
;
A
#
# COMPACT_ATOMS: atom_id res chain seq x y z
N MET A 1 -57.21 -32.23 -31.35
CA MET A 1 -56.67 -33.46 -30.75
C MET A 1 -55.16 -33.26 -30.71
N GLY A 2 -54.45 -32.99 -29.61
CA GLY A 2 -54.70 -32.92 -28.18
C GLY A 2 -53.33 -33.13 -27.49
N ALA A 3 -53.01 -32.32 -26.46
CA ALA A 3 -51.90 -32.48 -25.49
C ALA A 3 -50.45 -32.31 -26.01
N ALA A 4 -49.46 -31.76 -25.27
CA ALA A 4 -49.34 -31.09 -23.97
C ALA A 4 -47.91 -30.48 -23.89
N PRO A 5 -47.65 -29.50 -23.00
CA PRO A 5 -46.39 -28.75 -22.95
C PRO A 5 -45.28 -29.49 -22.18
N SER A 6 -44.04 -29.40 -22.65
CA SER A 6 -42.87 -29.89 -21.90
C SER A 6 -42.40 -28.84 -20.89
N HIS A 7 -42.80 -29.00 -19.64
CA HIS A 7 -42.17 -28.33 -18.49
C HIS A 7 -40.74 -28.87 -18.31
N LEU A 8 -39.74 -28.10 -18.75
CA LEU A 8 -38.38 -28.26 -18.24
C LEU A 8 -38.32 -27.55 -16.88
N ALA A 9 -38.18 -28.38 -15.84
CA ALA A 9 -38.06 -27.98 -14.46
C ALA A 9 -36.93 -26.96 -14.26
N ALA A 10 -37.29 -25.79 -13.73
CA ALA A 10 -36.33 -24.89 -13.12
C ALA A 10 -35.69 -25.60 -11.91
N ARG A 11 -34.43 -26.05 -12.07
CA ARG A 11 -33.63 -26.50 -10.93
C ARG A 11 -33.29 -25.26 -10.11
N ALA A 12 -33.97 -25.08 -8.99
CA ALA A 12 -33.59 -24.12 -7.97
C ALA A 12 -32.21 -24.51 -7.43
N TRP A 13 -31.21 -23.67 -7.69
CA TRP A 13 -29.90 -23.77 -7.03
C TRP A 13 -30.08 -23.20 -5.62
N ASN A 14 -30.51 -24.04 -4.68
CA ASN A 14 -30.31 -23.76 -3.26
C ASN A 14 -28.84 -24.01 -2.94
N ALA A 15 -28.00 -23.03 -3.22
CA ALA A 15 -26.65 -22.97 -2.68
C ALA A 15 -26.71 -22.14 -1.41
N ASP A 16 -27.14 -22.78 -0.32
CA ASP A 16 -26.83 -22.35 1.04
C ASP A 16 -25.31 -22.50 1.19
N THR A 17 -24.58 -21.52 0.67
CA THR A 17 -23.13 -21.46 0.80
C THR A 17 -22.90 -20.87 2.18
N PRO A 18 -22.38 -21.62 3.16
CA PRO A 18 -22.06 -21.05 4.45
C PRO A 18 -21.02 -19.97 4.18
N VAL A 19 -21.41 -18.70 4.40
CA VAL A 19 -20.48 -17.59 4.41
C VAL A 19 -19.53 -17.90 5.58
N MET A 20 -18.38 -18.51 5.28
CA MET A 20 -17.30 -18.62 6.24
C MET A 20 -16.90 -17.20 6.55
N THR A 21 -17.41 -16.67 7.66
CA THR A 21 -17.03 -15.37 8.19
C THR A 21 -15.56 -15.46 8.58
N ALA A 22 -14.69 -15.13 7.63
CA ALA A 22 -13.28 -14.91 7.91
C ALA A 22 -13.19 -13.69 8.83
N HIS A 23 -12.83 -13.92 10.08
CA HIS A 23 -12.54 -12.85 11.01
C HIS A 23 -11.23 -12.19 10.58
N ARG A 24 -11.29 -10.88 10.31
CA ARG A 24 -10.15 -10.08 9.87
C ARG A 24 -9.90 -9.00 10.90
N GLU A 25 -8.67 -8.95 11.40
CA GLU A 25 -8.17 -7.88 12.25
C GLU A 25 -7.30 -6.95 11.40
N GLU A 26 -7.43 -5.65 11.65
CA GLU A 26 -6.69 -4.61 10.93
C GLU A 26 -6.06 -3.64 11.93
N GLY A 27 -4.93 -3.07 11.55
CA GLY A 27 -4.23 -2.05 12.33
C GLY A 27 -3.43 -1.13 11.41
N GLU A 28 -3.11 0.06 11.90
CA GLU A 28 -2.34 1.07 11.19
C GLU A 28 -1.15 1.53 12.03
N PHE A 29 -0.04 1.81 11.36
CA PHE A 29 1.14 2.44 11.93
C PHE A 29 1.70 3.46 10.93
N THR A 30 2.01 4.67 11.40
CA THR A 30 2.44 5.78 10.54
C THR A 30 3.87 6.21 10.86
N ILE A 31 4.69 6.36 9.81
CA ILE A 31 6.00 7.01 9.87
C ILE A 31 5.90 8.35 9.14
N ARG A 32 6.19 9.46 9.82
CA ARG A 32 6.27 10.81 9.23
C ARG A 32 7.71 11.30 9.27
N ILE A 33 8.21 11.79 8.14
CA ILE A 33 9.54 12.36 8.01
C ILE A 33 9.39 13.82 7.57
N GLU A 34 10.00 14.73 8.32
CA GLU A 34 10.02 16.15 8.00
C GLU A 34 11.43 16.54 7.58
N LEU A 35 11.56 17.08 6.37
CA LEU A 35 12.82 17.57 5.84
C LEU A 35 12.85 19.09 5.99
N GLY A 36 13.89 19.60 6.62
CA GLY A 36 14.16 21.03 6.75
C GLY A 36 15.61 21.36 6.39
N ALA A 37 15.82 22.58 5.92
CA ALA A 37 17.13 23.18 5.72
C ALA A 37 17.06 24.63 6.24
N GLU A 38 18.10 25.05 6.95
CA GLU A 38 18.24 26.41 7.49
C GLU A 38 19.32 27.14 6.71
N PHE A 39 19.06 28.40 6.37
CA PHE A 39 19.95 29.24 5.57
C PHE A 39 20.20 30.58 6.28
N GLY A 40 21.40 31.13 6.08
CA GLY A 40 21.75 32.45 6.59
C GLY A 40 20.98 33.59 5.91
N GLU A 41 20.97 34.77 6.53
CA GLU A 41 20.27 35.96 6.01
C GLU A 41 20.79 36.42 4.64
N ASP A 42 22.03 36.02 4.31
CA ASP A 42 22.77 36.30 3.08
C ASP A 42 22.55 35.24 1.98
N TYR A 43 21.67 34.27 2.18
CA TYR A 43 21.41 33.22 1.19
C TYR A 43 20.56 33.75 0.03
N GLU A 44 21.18 33.91 -1.15
CA GLU A 44 20.52 34.40 -2.37
C GLU A 44 19.71 33.33 -3.11
N GLY A 45 19.61 32.09 -2.59
CA GLY A 45 18.78 31.03 -3.17
C GLY A 45 19.43 30.26 -4.32
N ASP A 46 20.37 30.87 -5.04
CA ASP A 46 20.91 30.37 -6.31
C ASP A 46 22.27 29.65 -6.19
N ASP A 47 22.92 29.70 -5.02
CA ASP A 47 24.28 29.18 -4.86
C ASP A 47 24.39 27.64 -4.99
N ASP A 48 23.30 26.90 -4.80
CA ASP A 48 23.28 25.42 -4.90
C ASP A 48 22.02 24.86 -5.60
N GLY A 49 21.12 25.69 -6.15
CA GLY A 49 20.02 25.24 -7.03
C GLY A 49 19.06 24.19 -6.46
N ASN A 50 18.87 24.13 -5.14
CA ASN A 50 18.16 23.06 -4.41
C ASN A 50 18.92 21.73 -4.29
N ALA A 51 20.25 21.72 -4.34
CA ALA A 51 21.07 20.51 -4.22
C ALA A 51 20.75 19.68 -2.98
N TRP A 52 20.38 20.31 -1.85
CA TRP A 52 19.94 19.62 -0.65
C TRP A 52 18.65 18.80 -0.87
N LEU A 53 17.68 19.39 -1.57
CA LEU A 53 16.40 18.76 -1.91
C LEU A 53 16.60 17.69 -2.97
N GLU A 54 17.43 17.94 -3.99
CA GLU A 54 17.78 16.96 -5.01
C GLU A 54 18.49 15.75 -4.39
N ARG A 55 19.46 15.97 -3.49
CA ARG A 55 20.14 14.89 -2.76
C ARG A 55 19.17 14.09 -1.90
N TRP A 56 18.22 14.76 -1.25
CA TRP A 56 17.16 14.08 -0.52
C TRP A 56 16.35 13.18 -1.45
N GLN A 57 15.83 13.72 -2.56
CA GLN A 57 14.96 12.99 -3.47
C GLN A 57 15.67 11.83 -4.20
N SER A 58 16.90 12.04 -4.65
CA SER A 58 17.67 11.10 -5.48
C SER A 58 18.41 10.04 -4.67
N THR A 59 18.84 10.35 -3.45
CA THR A 59 19.77 9.50 -2.70
C THR A 59 19.21 9.07 -1.34
N VAL A 60 18.77 10.02 -0.52
CA VAL A 60 18.41 9.71 0.88
C VAL A 60 17.05 9.01 0.95
N ARG A 61 16.01 9.59 0.33
CA ARG A 61 14.65 9.04 0.34
C ARG A 61 14.59 7.60 -0.20
N PRO A 62 15.20 7.24 -1.34
CA PRO A 62 15.19 5.84 -1.80
C PRO A 62 15.86 4.86 -0.82
N ARG A 63 16.92 5.28 -0.12
CA ARG A 63 17.59 4.45 0.90
C ARG A 63 16.69 4.23 2.12
N VAL A 64 15.98 5.27 2.57
CA VAL A 64 15.02 5.15 3.68
C VAL A 64 13.88 4.20 3.30
N VAL A 65 13.28 4.37 2.13
CA VAL A 65 12.23 3.48 1.62
C VAL A 65 12.71 2.03 1.58
N ARG A 66 13.91 1.79 1.06
CA ARG A 66 14.52 0.46 1.05
C ARG A 66 14.68 -0.11 2.45
N ALA A 67 15.20 0.66 3.41
CA ALA A 67 15.40 0.20 4.78
C ALA A 67 14.08 -0.20 5.46
N VAL A 68 12.99 0.53 5.19
CA VAL A 68 11.65 0.17 5.69
C VAL A 68 11.19 -1.18 5.11
N PHE A 69 11.32 -1.37 3.80
CA PHE A 69 10.97 -2.66 3.18
C PHE A 69 11.84 -3.82 3.66
N ASP A 70 13.16 -3.60 3.80
CA ASP A 70 14.11 -4.60 4.28
C ASP A 70 13.77 -5.01 5.72
N ALA A 71 13.40 -4.05 6.59
CA ALA A 71 12.96 -4.33 7.95
C ALA A 71 11.64 -5.13 7.99
N LEU A 72 10.62 -4.70 7.23
CA LEU A 72 9.32 -5.38 7.18
C LEU A 72 9.42 -6.82 6.66
N ARG A 73 10.33 -7.07 5.71
CA ARG A 73 10.53 -8.39 5.09
C ARG A 73 11.57 -9.25 5.79
N SER A 74 12.19 -8.75 6.86
CA SER A 74 13.16 -9.52 7.66
C SER A 74 12.50 -10.67 8.44
N ASP A 75 11.20 -10.54 8.74
CA ASP A 75 10.37 -11.61 9.29
C ASP A 75 9.57 -12.27 8.15
N PRO A 76 9.83 -13.56 7.82
CA PRO A 76 9.14 -14.26 6.74
C PRO A 76 7.64 -14.50 7.00
N ALA A 77 7.14 -14.27 8.22
CA ALA A 77 5.71 -14.32 8.51
C ALA A 77 4.95 -13.09 7.98
N PHE A 78 5.65 -12.08 7.48
CA PHE A 78 5.07 -10.87 6.92
C PHE A 78 5.41 -10.68 5.45
N THR A 79 4.48 -10.08 4.72
CA THR A 79 4.68 -9.56 3.36
C THR A 79 4.45 -8.06 3.38
N ALA A 80 5.19 -7.33 2.53
CA ALA A 80 5.08 -5.88 2.41
C ALA A 80 5.14 -5.46 0.93
N ILE A 81 4.09 -4.82 0.44
CA ILE A 81 3.98 -4.33 -0.94
C ILE A 81 3.67 -2.83 -0.97
N PRO A 82 4.28 -2.06 -1.88
CA PRO A 82 3.85 -0.69 -2.11
C PRO A 82 2.44 -0.69 -2.71
N VAL A 83 1.59 0.21 -2.25
CA VAL A 83 0.26 0.43 -2.81
C VAL A 83 0.08 1.91 -3.13
N THR A 84 -0.74 2.21 -4.13
CA THR A 84 -1.08 3.58 -4.49
C THR A 84 -2.49 3.89 -4.02
N ARG A 85 -2.66 4.83 -3.10
CA ARG A 85 -3.98 5.28 -2.61
C ARG A 85 -4.35 6.67 -3.14
N GLY A 86 -4.12 6.89 -4.44
CA GLY A 86 -4.49 8.14 -5.13
C GLY A 86 -3.57 9.34 -4.89
N ARG A 87 -2.44 9.16 -4.19
CA ARG A 87 -1.38 10.17 -4.01
C ARG A 87 -0.10 9.70 -4.68
N SER A 88 0.74 10.65 -5.10
CA SER A 88 2.03 10.27 -5.70
C SER A 88 2.86 9.53 -4.66
N PRO A 89 3.57 8.44 -5.02
CA PRO A 89 4.57 7.81 -4.14
C PRO A 89 5.65 8.78 -3.65
N ASP A 90 5.84 9.89 -4.37
CA ASP A 90 6.74 10.96 -3.97
C ASP A 90 6.22 11.77 -2.77
N GLU A 91 4.91 11.81 -2.58
CA GLU A 91 4.21 12.55 -1.52
C GLU A 91 3.84 11.65 -0.34
N ASN A 92 3.33 10.44 -0.64
CA ASN A 92 2.95 9.46 0.36
C ASN A 92 3.28 8.05 -0.12
N LEU A 93 4.11 7.35 0.64
CA LEU A 93 4.36 5.93 0.46
C LEU A 93 3.40 5.14 1.36
N ASP A 94 2.38 4.56 0.75
CA ASP A 94 1.55 3.57 1.42
C ASP A 94 2.15 2.18 1.23
N ILE A 95 2.30 1.45 2.34
CA ILE A 95 2.76 0.05 2.33
C ILE A 95 1.65 -0.80 2.91
N GLU A 96 1.18 -1.76 2.12
CA GLU A 96 0.31 -2.80 2.64
C GLU A 96 1.18 -3.91 3.25
N VAL A 97 0.94 -4.19 4.53
CA VAL A 97 1.61 -5.26 5.28
C VAL A 97 0.59 -6.34 5.59
N ARG A 98 0.91 -7.60 5.28
CA ARG A 98 0.06 -8.75 5.60
C ARG A 98 0.85 -9.81 6.36
N PHE A 99 0.30 -10.25 7.48
CA PHE A 99 0.73 -11.48 8.13
C PHE A 99 0.27 -12.67 7.28
N VAL A 100 1.21 -13.51 6.86
CA VAL A 100 0.92 -14.71 6.05
C VAL A 100 0.87 -15.98 6.90
N GLY A 101 1.34 -15.92 8.16
CA GLY A 101 1.37 -17.07 9.06
C GLY A 101 2.27 -18.21 8.56
N ARG A 102 2.73 -19.07 9.46
CA ARG A 102 3.28 -20.37 9.10
C ARG A 102 2.49 -21.44 9.83
#